data_AF-A0A928M970-F1
#
_entry.id   AF-A0A928M970-F1
#
_cell.length_a   1.000
_cell.length_b   1.000
_cell.length_c   1.000
_cell.angle_alpha   90.00
_cell.angle_beta   90.00
_cell.angle_gamma   90.00
#
_symmetry.space_group_name_H-M   'P 1'
#
loop_
_entity.id
_entity.type
_entity.pdbx_description
1 polymer ?
#
loop_
_entity_poly.entity_id
_entity_poly.type
_entity_poly.pdbx_seq_one_letter_code
_entity_poly.pdbx_strand_id
1 'polypeptide(L)'
;MKKVIALLVILLALSILAGCGNRLGGTASNEISIQEWLDNKGGTESSTMTVTVKTIVNPVLAIVEDEFGTSVNLFGVMVDGEFMEFEKAGISEGNTIVIRDGKYNEYEGDVEIKEATLVEIK
;
A
#
# COMPACT_ATOMS: atom_id res chain seq x y z
N MET A 1 39.88 -1.54 -49.86
CA MET A 1 38.41 -1.54 -49.65
C MET A 1 37.98 -2.68 -48.71
N LYS A 2 38.45 -2.67 -47.45
CA LYS A 2 38.16 -3.72 -46.45
C LYS A 2 37.79 -3.16 -45.06
N LYS A 3 37.77 -1.84 -44.89
CA LYS A 3 37.42 -1.17 -43.62
C LYS A 3 36.02 -0.55 -43.60
N VAL A 4 35.27 -0.62 -44.70
CA VAL A 4 33.90 -0.08 -44.81
C VAL A 4 32.83 -1.16 -44.65
N ILE A 5 33.19 -2.44 -44.82
CA ILE A 5 32.26 -3.57 -44.74
C ILE A 5 32.03 -4.01 -43.28
N ALA A 6 32.98 -3.73 -42.38
CA ALA A 6 32.88 -4.09 -40.96
C ALA A 6 31.92 -3.19 -40.16
N LEU A 7 31.62 -1.97 -40.64
CA LEU A 7 30.72 -1.04 -39.93
C LEU A 7 29.24 -1.32 -40.19
N LEU A 8 28.89 -1.97 -41.31
CA LEU A 8 27.50 -2.24 -41.67
C LEU A 8 26.92 -3.49 -41.00
N VAL A 9 27.78 -4.42 -40.55
CA VAL A 9 27.37 -5.66 -39.89
C VAL A 9 27.12 -5.46 -38.38
N ILE A 10 27.67 -4.39 -37.80
CA ILE A 10 27.50 -4.06 -36.37
C ILE A 10 26.22 -3.24 -36.11
N LEU A 11 25.68 -2.53 -37.12
CA LEU A 11 24.43 -1.77 -36.99
C LEU A 11 23.15 -2.60 -37.25
N LEU A 12 23.27 -3.80 -37.82
CA LEU A 12 22.12 -4.65 -38.18
C LEU A 12 21.83 -5.77 -37.16
N ALA A 13 22.62 -5.85 -36.07
CA ALA A 13 22.53 -6.90 -35.05
C ALA A 13 21.90 -6.44 -33.72
N LEU A 14 21.34 -5.22 -33.65
CA LEU A 14 20.69 -4.69 -32.44
C LEU A 14 19.17 -4.46 -32.60
N SER A 15 18.53 -5.12 -33.56
CA SER A 15 17.11 -4.93 -33.88
C SER A 15 16.21 -6.15 -33.59
N ILE A 16 16.67 -7.17 -32.85
CA ILE A 16 15.82 -8.35 -32.63
C ILE A 16 16.04 -8.95 -31.23
N LEU A 17 15.42 -8.35 -30.22
CA LEU A 17 14.88 -9.06 -29.05
C LEU A 17 13.72 -8.17 -28.55
N ALA A 18 12.55 -8.26 -29.18
CA ALA A 18 11.49 -9.19 -28.79
C ALA A 18 10.93 -8.86 -27.41
N GLY A 19 9.75 -8.24 -27.39
CA GLY A 19 9.02 -7.93 -26.18
C GLY A 19 7.71 -7.21 -26.43
N CYS A 20 6.82 -7.86 -27.20
CA CYS A 20 5.37 -7.77 -27.18
C CYS A 20 4.69 -6.42 -26.86
N GLY A 21 4.12 -5.83 -27.93
CA GLY A 21 2.74 -5.36 -27.97
C GLY A 21 2.23 -4.55 -26.79
N ASN A 22 2.44 -3.22 -26.83
CA ASN A 22 1.56 -2.31 -26.12
C ASN A 22 0.47 -1.79 -27.05
N ARG A 23 -0.75 -1.76 -26.50
CA ARG A 23 -1.99 -1.15 -26.99
C ARG A 23 -2.96 -2.11 -27.67
N LEU A 24 -3.34 -3.16 -26.93
CA LEU A 24 -4.76 -3.50 -26.85
C LEU A 24 -5.38 -2.56 -25.81
N GLY A 25 -6.37 -1.79 -26.24
CA GLY A 25 -7.27 -1.11 -25.30
C GLY A 25 -8.02 -2.17 -24.49
N GLY A 26 -8.23 -1.89 -23.21
CA GLY A 26 -8.94 -2.79 -22.31
C GLY A 26 -8.82 -2.34 -20.87
N THR A 27 -9.89 -1.66 -20.43
CA THR A 27 -10.28 -1.41 -19.04
C THR A 27 -9.41 -0.40 -18.28
N ALA A 28 -10.03 0.73 -17.96
CA ALA A 28 -9.58 1.59 -16.87
C ALA A 28 -9.57 0.75 -15.58
N SER A 29 -8.41 0.22 -15.20
CA SER A 29 -8.17 -0.11 -13.80
C SER A 29 -7.93 1.21 -13.09
N ASN A 30 -8.83 1.57 -12.17
CA ASN A 30 -8.53 2.58 -11.15
C ASN A 30 -7.53 1.97 -10.16
N GLU A 31 -6.35 1.56 -10.63
CA GLU A 31 -5.25 1.21 -9.75
C GLU A 31 -4.63 2.53 -9.28
N ILE A 32 -5.11 3.00 -8.13
CA ILE A 32 -4.51 4.13 -7.42
C ILE A 32 -3.14 3.65 -6.92
N SER A 33 -2.07 4.30 -7.34
CA SER A 33 -0.75 4.00 -6.80
C SER A 33 -0.64 4.48 -5.34
N ILE A 34 0.18 3.81 -4.53
CA ILE A 34 0.46 4.22 -3.13
C ILE A 34 0.89 5.70 -3.06
N GLN A 35 1.64 6.17 -4.07
CA GLN A 35 2.06 7.56 -4.20
C GLN A 35 0.89 8.53 -4.43
N GLU A 36 -0.05 8.19 -5.32
CA GLU A 36 -1.24 9.02 -5.60
C GLU A 36 -2.22 9.05 -4.41
N TRP A 37 -2.22 8.02 -3.58
CA TRP A 37 -3.01 8.00 -2.33
C TRP A 37 -2.38 8.86 -1.23
N LEU A 38 -1.04 8.86 -1.11
CA LEU A 38 -0.29 9.74 -0.21
C LEU A 38 -0.46 11.22 -0.58
N ASP A 39 -0.59 11.54 -1.87
CA ASP A 39 -0.87 12.90 -2.35
C ASP A 39 -2.33 13.33 -2.10
N ASN A 40 -3.24 12.38 -1.81
CA ASN A 40 -4.63 12.65 -1.44
C ASN A 40 -4.79 13.08 0.04
N LYS A 41 -3.69 13.47 0.71
CA LYS A 41 -3.60 14.20 2.00
C LYS A 41 -4.34 15.57 2.03
N GLY A 42 -5.24 15.82 1.07
CA GLY A 42 -6.15 16.97 1.03
C GLY A 42 -7.64 16.60 1.15
N GLY A 43 -7.98 15.32 1.37
CA GLY A 43 -9.37 14.89 1.55
C GLY A 43 -9.95 15.32 2.90
N THR A 44 -10.77 16.38 2.90
CA THR A 44 -11.49 16.93 4.06
C THR A 44 -12.66 16.07 4.57
N GLU A 45 -12.75 14.80 4.16
CA GLU A 45 -13.80 13.89 4.60
C GLU A 45 -13.18 12.76 5.41
N SER A 46 -13.73 12.47 6.60
CA SER A 46 -13.34 11.41 7.53
C SER A 46 -13.37 10.04 6.81
N SER A 47 -12.33 9.73 6.05
CA SER A 47 -12.23 8.50 5.27
C SER A 47 -12.02 7.34 6.22
N THR A 48 -12.90 6.34 6.11
CA THR A 48 -12.77 5.09 6.83
C THR A 48 -12.06 4.05 5.96
N MET A 49 -11.31 3.18 6.62
CA MET A 49 -10.60 2.06 6.03
C MET A 49 -11.02 0.79 6.78
N THR A 50 -11.33 -0.27 6.04
CA THR A 50 -11.55 -1.60 6.63
C THR A 50 -10.27 -2.42 6.45
N VAL A 51 -9.76 -2.99 7.54
CA VAL A 51 -8.57 -3.84 7.52
C VAL A 51 -8.77 -5.09 8.37
N THR A 52 -8.08 -6.16 8.01
CA THR A 52 -8.03 -7.40 8.80
C THR A 52 -6.72 -7.45 9.58
N VAL A 53 -6.80 -7.69 10.88
CA VAL A 53 -5.63 -7.88 11.75
C VAL A 53 -5.03 -9.25 11.47
N LYS A 54 -3.85 -9.29 10.84
CA LYS A 54 -3.18 -10.55 10.48
C LYS A 54 -2.36 -11.10 11.64
N THR A 55 -1.64 -10.22 12.31
CA THR A 55 -0.76 -10.57 13.43
C THR A 55 -0.62 -9.37 14.37
N ILE A 56 -0.65 -9.62 15.68
CA ILE A 56 -0.31 -8.63 16.70
C ILE A 56 1.14 -8.90 17.14
N VAL A 57 2.05 -8.04 16.71
CA VAL A 57 3.50 -8.17 16.96
C VAL A 57 3.82 -7.86 18.42
N ASN A 58 3.17 -6.85 18.98
CA ASN A 58 3.24 -6.46 20.39
C ASN A 58 1.95 -5.68 20.76
N PRO A 59 1.72 -5.31 22.03
CA PRO A 59 0.45 -4.68 22.46
C PRO A 59 0.01 -3.43 21.67
N VAL A 60 0.95 -2.73 21.03
CA VAL A 60 0.69 -1.51 20.26
C VAL A 60 1.00 -1.63 18.78
N LEU A 61 1.59 -2.73 18.29
CA LEU A 61 1.93 -2.90 16.87
C LEU A 61 1.29 -4.15 16.28
N ALA A 62 0.53 -3.98 15.20
CA ALA A 62 -0.08 -5.06 14.45
C ALA A 62 0.20 -4.91 12.96
N ILE A 63 0.27 -6.03 12.26
CA ILE A 63 0.24 -6.07 10.79
C ILE A 63 -1.22 -6.24 10.39
N VAL A 64 -1.72 -5.30 9.59
CA VAL A 64 -3.08 -5.31 9.08
C VAL A 64 -3.07 -5.35 7.56
N GLU A 65 -4.09 -5.98 6.99
CA GLU A 65 -4.22 -6.19 5.55
C GLU A 65 -5.55 -5.59 5.07
N ASP A 66 -5.52 -4.80 4.00
CA ASP A 66 -6.73 -4.29 3.36
C ASP A 66 -7.42 -5.36 2.49
N GLU A 67 -8.56 -5.00 1.88
CA GLU A 67 -9.30 -5.91 1.00
C GLU A 67 -8.56 -6.31 -0.29
N PHE A 68 -7.49 -5.58 -0.64
CA PHE A 68 -6.67 -5.84 -1.82
C PHE A 68 -5.42 -6.69 -1.49
N GLY A 69 -5.22 -7.05 -0.23
CA GLY A 69 -4.05 -7.82 0.22
C GLY A 69 -2.82 -6.96 0.54
N THR A 70 -2.97 -5.63 0.62
CA THR A 70 -1.88 -4.74 1.00
C THR A 70 -1.69 -4.79 2.51
N SER A 71 -0.49 -5.19 2.95
CA SER A 71 -0.12 -5.21 4.36
C SER A 71 0.56 -3.92 4.80
N VAL A 72 0.13 -3.37 5.93
CA VAL A 72 0.71 -2.19 6.58
C VAL A 72 0.78 -2.37 8.09
N ASN A 73 1.66 -1.61 8.74
CA ASN A 73 1.73 -1.59 10.20
C ASN A 73 0.64 -0.66 10.76
N LEU A 74 -0.06 -1.11 11.79
CA LEU A 74 -1.00 -0.31 12.57
C LEU A 74 -0.45 -0.13 13.98
N PHE A 75 -0.36 1.12 14.44
CA PHE A 75 0.16 1.46 15.75
C PHE A 75 -0.96 1.88 16.72
N GLY A 76 -1.48 0.89 17.46
CA GLY A 76 -2.62 1.03 18.35
C GLY A 76 -3.84 1.66 17.67
N VAL A 77 -4.80 2.07 18.48
CA VAL A 77 -5.98 2.82 18.00
C VAL A 77 -6.39 3.88 19.02
N MET A 78 -7.08 4.91 18.55
CA MET A 78 -7.78 5.86 19.40
C MET A 78 -9.20 5.34 19.65
N VAL A 79 -9.62 5.33 20.90
CA VAL A 79 -11.00 5.04 21.32
C VAL A 79 -11.44 6.19 22.22
N ASP A 80 -12.53 6.86 21.86
CA ASP A 80 -13.04 8.03 22.58
C ASP A 80 -12.00 9.15 22.83
N GLY A 81 -11.03 9.28 21.91
CA GLY A 81 -9.96 10.27 22.00
C GLY A 81 -8.76 9.86 22.86
N GLU A 82 -8.77 8.65 23.42
CA GLU A 82 -7.65 8.08 24.17
C GLU A 82 -6.92 7.01 23.35
N PHE A 83 -5.60 6.98 23.44
CA PHE A 83 -4.80 5.91 22.83
C PHE A 83 -5.00 4.60 23.60
N MET A 84 -5.31 3.52 22.88
CA MET A 84 -5.48 2.18 23.42
C MET A 84 -4.62 1.15 22.68
N GLU A 85 -4.04 0.26 23.47
CA GLU A 85 -3.44 -1.00 23.01
C GLU A 85 -4.53 -1.92 22.43
N PHE A 86 -4.15 -2.83 21.53
CA PHE A 86 -5.12 -3.67 20.81
C PHE A 86 -6.00 -4.51 21.72
N GLU A 87 -5.42 -5.19 22.72
CA GLU A 87 -6.19 -6.01 23.66
C GLU A 87 -7.21 -5.17 24.45
N LYS A 88 -6.82 -3.96 24.88
CA LYS A 88 -7.71 -3.04 25.61
C LYS A 88 -8.83 -2.49 24.74
N ALA A 89 -8.56 -2.30 23.45
CA ALA A 89 -9.56 -1.93 22.45
C ALA A 89 -10.46 -3.11 22.03
N GLY A 90 -10.24 -4.32 22.57
CA GLY A 90 -11.00 -5.53 22.20
C GLY A 90 -10.60 -6.12 20.85
N ILE A 91 -9.46 -5.71 20.30
CA ILE A 91 -8.95 -6.14 18.99
C ILE A 91 -8.06 -7.37 19.17
N SER A 92 -8.32 -8.40 18.37
CA SER A 92 -7.57 -9.65 18.31
C SER A 92 -7.16 -10.00 16.87
N GLU A 93 -6.20 -10.91 16.72
CA GLU A 93 -5.85 -11.49 15.42
C GLU A 93 -7.09 -12.10 14.74
N GLY A 94 -7.21 -11.90 13.43
CA GLY A 94 -8.36 -12.30 12.63
C GLY A 94 -9.55 -11.35 12.67
N ASN A 95 -9.55 -10.34 13.56
CA ASN A 95 -10.60 -9.31 13.52
C ASN A 95 -10.53 -8.50 12.23
N THR A 96 -11.69 -8.20 11.66
CA THR A 96 -11.82 -7.14 10.66
C THR A 96 -12.27 -5.89 11.38
N ILE A 97 -11.52 -4.80 11.29
CA ILE A 97 -11.81 -3.54 11.97
C ILE A 97 -12.01 -2.41 10.97
N VAL A 98 -12.82 -1.44 11.34
CA VAL A 98 -12.98 -0.17 10.62
C VAL A 98 -12.25 0.91 11.42
N ILE A 99 -11.29 1.56 10.77
CA ILE A 99 -10.52 2.67 11.34
C ILE A 99 -10.74 3.93 10.52
N ARG A 100 -10.55 5.10 11.13
CA ARG A 100 -10.60 6.41 10.47
C ARG A 100 -9.46 7.30 10.90
N ASP A 101 -9.20 8.36 10.13
CA ASP A 101 -8.26 9.43 10.48
C ASP A 101 -6.82 8.96 10.74
N GLY A 102 -6.45 7.76 10.25
CA GLY A 102 -5.11 7.19 10.38
C GLY A 102 -4.07 8.01 9.62
N LYS A 103 -2.99 8.39 10.30
CA LYS A 103 -1.86 9.12 9.75
C LYS A 103 -0.78 8.17 9.28
N TYR A 104 -0.45 8.26 8.00
CA TYR A 104 0.59 7.44 7.40
C TYR A 104 1.96 8.08 7.59
N ASN A 105 2.90 7.32 8.15
CA ASN A 105 4.30 7.68 8.27
C ASN A 105 5.19 6.59 7.68
N GLU A 106 6.24 6.99 6.96
CA GLU A 106 7.37 6.10 6.72
C GLU A 106 8.13 5.93 8.05
N TYR A 107 8.31 4.69 8.48
CA TYR A 107 9.09 4.32 9.66
C TYR A 107 10.03 3.18 9.30
N GLU A 108 11.34 3.42 9.38
CA GLU A 108 12.39 2.42 9.10
C GLU A 108 12.30 1.74 7.72
N GLY A 109 11.64 2.37 6.75
CA GLY A 109 11.45 1.83 5.39
C GLY A 109 10.11 1.11 5.19
N ASP A 110 9.30 0.98 6.24
CA ASP A 110 7.94 0.46 6.20
C ASP A 110 6.90 1.59 6.32
N VAL A 111 5.68 1.32 5.87
CA VAL A 111 4.54 2.23 6.01
C VAL A 111 3.74 1.86 7.27
N GLU A 112 3.52 2.85 8.13
CA GLU A 112 2.79 2.70 9.38
C GLU A 112 1.61 3.68 9.45
N ILE A 113 0.52 3.23 10.08
CA ILE A 113 -0.67 4.02 10.37
C ILE A 113 -0.69 4.32 11.87
N LYS A 114 -0.76 5.62 12.24
CA LYS A 114 -0.88 6.11 13.62
C LYS A 114 -2.14 6.92 13.84
N GLU A 115 -2.51 7.09 15.10
CA GLU A 115 -3.64 7.94 15.52
C GLU A 115 -4.97 7.54 14.85
N ALA A 116 -5.06 6.30 14.36
CA ALA A 116 -6.24 5.78 13.73
C ALA A 116 -7.33 5.59 14.79
N THR A 117 -8.50 6.21 14.59
CA THR A 117 -9.64 6.04 15.49
C THR A 117 -10.39 4.77 15.13
N LEU A 118 -10.60 3.89 16.11
CA LEU A 118 -11.44 2.72 15.95
C LEU A 118 -12.91 3.15 15.81
N VAL A 119 -13.56 2.65 14.76
CA VAL A 119 -14.98 2.89 14.49
C VAL A 119 -15.80 1.65 14.82
N GLU A 120 -15.34 0.48 14.39
CA GLU A 120 -16.08 -0.78 14.51
C GLU A 120 -15.14 -1.98 14.50
N ILE A 121 -15.52 -3.05 15.20
CA ILE A 121 -14.97 -4.40 15.06
C ILE A 121 -16.08 -5.28 14.47
N LYS A 122 -15.81 -5.94 13.33
CA LYS A 122 -16.75 -6.80 12.60
C LYS A 122 -16.62 -8.28 13.00
#